data_AF-E3MPR9-F1
#
_entry.id   AF-E3MPR9-F1
#
_cell.length_a   1.000
_cell.length_b   1.000
_cell.length_c   1.000
_cell.angle_alpha   90.00
_cell.angle_beta   90.00
_cell.angle_gamma   90.00
#
_symmetry.space_group_name_H-M   'P 1'
#
loop_
_entity.id
_entity.type
_entity.pdbx_description
1 polymer ?
#
loop_
_entity_poly.entity_id
_entity_poly.type
_entity_poly.pdbx_seq_one_letter_code
_entity_poly.pdbx_strand_id
1 'polypeptide(L)'
;MVAPSNDAGIKKKRARPLSLPQLLFFLNFFPSATMINSRPLSYESLKTVLKYIDPNKRFLLSARCPSIRSADKATPLIIDTFDYDENCFEVNRTVYKIGICKKYLNGAEIPPKARNHNAQGGLSYDLDQYGFKDLSGENTLTPGDVDLRKPNDEAWRTRNMREDNQIAEYEQALADTRSRLRTANGEPYIERLEYTKKLHEAVKYLTGKLLGNRLHPVAIGRFRVYDEVMRFPVGLRLDVQSLSVSNIQIVQESLTPLLTRTVKTLNVEVKSAGDFECAMLKNAEILNLEDAGSGFIRPPMVLNLTNLKANIIIVRWTIEDFMTVVRWWVEVVKKEVGTSYKFIAMQDKSIIHLIESIKEQYEEAKEIGELSLAIPTKYGSSINVSMSELESSFNKDAYNIKFTVDPDLPV
;
A
#
# COMPACT_ATOMS: atom_id res chain seq x y z
N MET A 1 47.69 56.04 38.86
CA MET A 1 46.79 57.04 38.24
C MET A 1 45.48 56.30 37.94
N VAL A 2 44.52 56.24 38.86
CA VAL A 2 43.48 57.24 39.18
C VAL A 2 42.66 57.63 37.94
N ALA A 3 41.37 57.28 38.03
CA ALA A 3 40.25 57.36 37.07
C ALA A 3 39.71 58.83 36.91
N PRO A 4 38.50 59.18 36.37
CA PRO A 4 37.22 58.43 36.39
C PRO A 4 36.17 58.65 35.25
N SER A 5 35.13 57.80 35.32
CA SER A 5 33.68 58.03 35.14
C SER A 5 33.11 58.87 33.99
N ASN A 6 32.12 58.31 33.27
CA ASN A 6 30.74 58.74 33.50
C ASN A 6 29.67 57.72 33.09
N ASP A 7 28.71 57.62 33.98
CA ASP A 7 27.52 56.77 34.04
C ASP A 7 26.37 57.38 33.22
N ALA A 8 25.55 56.52 32.60
CA ALA A 8 24.19 56.88 32.17
C ALA A 8 23.41 55.60 31.84
N GLY A 9 22.84 54.99 32.87
CA GLY A 9 21.90 53.89 32.74
C GLY A 9 20.62 54.29 31.98
N ILE A 10 20.14 53.39 31.12
CA ILE A 10 18.72 53.27 30.80
C ILE A 10 18.31 51.81 30.93
N LYS A 11 17.60 51.54 32.03
CA LYS A 11 16.80 50.33 32.26
C LYS A 11 15.82 50.15 31.10
N LYS A 12 16.00 49.12 30.26
CA LYS A 12 14.89 48.56 29.48
C LYS A 12 14.41 47.26 30.13
N LYS A 13 13.23 47.37 30.73
CA LYS A 13 12.41 46.32 31.31
C LYS A 13 12.40 45.07 30.41
N ARG A 14 12.76 43.93 31.00
CA ARG A 14 12.34 42.61 30.50
C ARG A 14 10.80 42.57 30.50
N ALA A 15 10.19 42.80 29.35
CA ALA A 15 8.80 42.43 29.14
C ALA A 15 8.75 40.92 28.99
N ARG A 16 8.14 40.25 29.98
CA ARG A 16 7.70 38.85 29.85
C ARG A 16 6.64 38.80 28.74
N PRO A 17 6.63 37.82 27.84
CA PRO A 17 5.40 37.48 27.16
C PRO A 17 4.52 36.70 28.15
N LEU A 18 3.63 37.41 28.83
CA LEU A 18 2.38 36.80 29.32
C LEU A 18 1.42 36.79 28.14
N SER A 19 1.35 35.67 27.43
CA SER A 19 0.12 35.20 26.81
C SER A 19 0.31 33.74 26.43
N LEU A 20 -0.16 32.84 27.29
CA LEU A 20 -0.62 31.52 26.87
C LEU A 20 -1.67 31.73 25.77
N PRO A 21 -1.55 31.14 24.57
CA PRO A 21 -2.70 30.95 23.72
C PRO A 21 -3.55 29.88 24.41
N GLN A 22 -4.70 30.30 24.91
CA GLN A 22 -5.79 29.41 25.29
C GLN A 22 -6.05 28.45 24.13
N LEU A 23 -6.16 27.16 24.43
CA LEU A 23 -6.68 26.15 23.53
C LEU A 23 -8.09 26.58 23.06
N LEU A 24 -8.18 27.24 21.92
CA LEU A 24 -9.44 27.48 21.23
C LEU A 24 -9.70 26.25 20.34
N PHE A 25 -10.35 25.25 20.94
CA PHE A 25 -11.13 24.30 20.18
C PHE A 25 -12.19 25.10 19.39
N PHE A 26 -12.00 25.25 18.09
CA PHE A 26 -13.11 25.59 17.19
C PHE A 26 -14.05 24.38 17.14
N LEU A 27 -14.89 24.22 18.16
CA LEU A 27 -16.20 23.62 17.96
C LEU A 27 -17.00 24.65 17.17
N ASN A 28 -17.21 24.36 15.88
CA ASN A 28 -18.13 25.13 15.05
C ASN A 28 -19.48 25.23 15.75
N PHE A 29 -19.77 26.39 16.33
CA PHE A 29 -21.11 26.81 16.72
C PHE A 29 -21.78 27.37 15.46
N PHE A 30 -22.83 26.69 15.00
CA PHE A 30 -23.78 27.26 14.05
C PHE A 30 -25.20 27.01 14.58
N PRO A 31 -26.14 27.90 14.22
CA PRO A 31 -27.32 28.22 15.02
C PRO A 31 -28.24 27.01 15.13
N SER A 32 -28.98 26.99 16.24
CA SER A 32 -29.99 25.99 16.55
C SER A 32 -30.90 25.76 15.34
N ALA A 33 -30.61 24.72 14.56
CA ALA A 33 -31.59 24.14 13.67
C ALA A 33 -32.76 23.73 14.56
N THR A 34 -33.97 24.11 14.18
CA THR A 34 -35.19 23.53 14.72
C THR A 34 -35.00 22.02 14.79
N MET A 35 -35.02 21.48 16.02
CA MET A 35 -34.97 20.05 16.30
C MET A 35 -36.09 19.39 15.51
N ILE A 36 -35.77 18.79 14.36
CA ILE A 36 -36.62 17.78 13.77
C ILE A 36 -36.70 16.70 14.85
N ASN A 37 -37.90 16.51 15.39
CA ASN A 37 -38.20 15.55 16.44
C ASN A 37 -38.17 14.13 15.84
N SER A 38 -37.01 13.72 15.33
CA SER A 38 -36.75 12.38 14.85
C SER A 38 -36.21 11.57 16.02
N ARG A 39 -36.92 10.49 16.37
CA ARG A 39 -36.40 9.54 17.35
C ARG A 39 -35.05 9.01 16.83
N PRO A 40 -33.96 9.15 17.59
CA PRO A 40 -32.68 8.60 17.16
C PRO A 40 -32.79 7.09 16.99
N LEU A 41 -32.06 6.53 16.04
CA LEU A 41 -31.99 5.08 15.86
C LEU A 41 -31.54 4.42 17.18
N SER A 42 -32.11 3.25 17.48
CA SER A 42 -31.61 2.42 18.58
C SER A 42 -30.15 2.04 18.33
N TYR A 43 -29.40 1.72 19.38
CA TYR A 43 -27.98 1.37 19.26
C TYR A 43 -27.74 0.20 18.28
N GLU A 44 -28.56 -0.85 18.35
CA GLU A 44 -28.44 -2.01 17.44
C GLU A 44 -28.90 -1.71 16.01
N SER A 45 -29.94 -0.88 15.83
CA SER A 45 -30.33 -0.40 14.52
C SER A 45 -29.23 0.45 13.88
N LEU A 46 -28.59 1.32 14.67
CA LEU A 46 -27.49 2.16 14.21
C LEU A 46 -26.27 1.33 13.80
N LYS A 47 -25.89 0.31 14.58
CA LYS A 47 -24.81 -0.63 14.20
C LYS A 47 -25.11 -1.35 12.89
N THR A 48 -26.35 -1.83 12.72
CA THR A 48 -26.79 -2.48 11.48
C THR A 48 -26.66 -1.55 10.28
N VAL A 49 -27.11 -0.29 10.41
CA VAL A 49 -26.99 0.71 9.34
C VAL A 49 -25.52 1.01 9.05
N LEU A 50 -24.70 1.29 10.07
CA LEU A 50 -23.28 1.61 9.92
C LEU A 50 -22.48 0.49 9.24
N LYS A 51 -22.88 -0.77 9.39
CA LYS A 51 -22.23 -1.91 8.73
C LYS A 51 -22.24 -1.79 7.20
N TYR A 52 -23.27 -1.19 6.63
CA TYR A 52 -23.46 -1.07 5.18
C TYR A 52 -23.16 0.33 4.63
N ILE A 53 -22.78 1.29 5.48
CA ILE A 53 -22.37 2.62 5.04
C ILE A 53 -20.91 2.58 4.58
N ASP A 54 -20.63 3.21 3.44
CA ASP A 54 -19.28 3.44 2.94
C ASP A 54 -18.33 4.00 4.04
N PRO A 55 -17.11 3.45 4.19
CA PRO A 55 -16.14 3.86 5.21
C PRO A 55 -15.91 5.37 5.29
N ASN A 56 -15.79 6.06 4.15
CA ASN A 56 -15.48 7.49 4.12
C ASN A 56 -16.67 8.32 4.63
N LYS A 57 -17.90 7.89 4.33
CA LYS A 57 -19.12 8.48 4.91
C LYS A 57 -19.18 8.24 6.43
N ARG A 58 -18.78 7.06 6.91
CA ARG A 58 -18.72 6.77 8.35
C ARG A 58 -17.72 7.67 9.06
N PHE A 59 -16.54 7.89 8.47
CA PHE A 59 -15.53 8.80 9.01
C PHE A 59 -16.08 10.23 9.14
N LEU A 60 -16.77 10.72 8.12
CA LEU A 60 -17.38 12.05 8.13
C LEU A 60 -18.50 12.15 9.19
N LEU A 61 -19.37 11.14 9.27
CA LEU A 61 -20.44 11.07 10.27
C LEU A 61 -19.87 11.05 11.70
N SER A 62 -18.87 10.21 11.95
CA SER A 62 -18.19 10.09 13.25
C SER A 62 -17.48 11.39 13.65
N ALA A 63 -16.94 12.14 12.67
CA ALA A 63 -16.35 13.45 12.91
C ALA A 63 -17.41 14.51 13.29
N ARG A 64 -18.53 14.57 12.55
CA ARG A 64 -19.60 15.57 12.72
C ARG A 64 -20.58 15.27 13.85
N CYS A 65 -20.78 14.00 14.19
CA CYS A 65 -21.78 13.54 15.16
C CYS A 65 -21.13 12.66 16.24
N PRO A 66 -20.64 13.25 17.36
CA PRO A 66 -19.95 12.52 18.41
C PRO A 66 -20.76 11.37 19.03
N SER A 67 -22.09 11.48 19.07
CA SER A 67 -23.00 10.45 19.61
C SER A 67 -22.95 9.12 18.87
N ILE A 68 -22.51 9.10 17.60
CA ILE A 68 -22.42 7.88 16.77
C ILE A 68 -21.11 7.13 16.99
N ARG A 69 -20.07 7.78 17.56
CA ARG A 69 -18.70 7.23 17.62
C ARG A 69 -18.61 5.88 18.31
N SER A 70 -19.32 5.68 19.42
CA SER A 70 -19.30 4.41 20.16
C SER A 70 -19.84 3.26 19.30
N ALA A 71 -20.99 3.47 18.64
CA ALA A 71 -21.56 2.49 17.72
C ALA A 71 -20.66 2.27 16.49
N ASP A 72 -20.06 3.32 15.95
CA ASP A 72 -19.13 3.22 14.81
C ASP A 72 -17.88 2.39 15.13
N LYS A 73 -17.29 2.60 16.31
CA LYS A 73 -16.10 1.84 16.75
C LYS A 73 -16.43 0.40 17.12
N ALA A 74 -17.65 0.12 17.57
CA ALA A 74 -18.16 -1.23 17.82
C ALA A 74 -18.63 -1.96 16.56
N THR A 75 -18.83 -1.26 15.44
CA THR A 75 -19.27 -1.85 14.17
C THR A 75 -18.04 -2.16 13.30
N PRO A 76 -17.92 -3.39 12.74
CA PRO A 76 -16.82 -3.74 11.83
C PRO A 76 -16.63 -2.70 10.73
N LEU A 77 -15.37 -2.30 10.49
CA LEU A 77 -15.00 -1.42 9.38
C LEU A 77 -14.46 -2.26 8.25
N ILE A 78 -15.09 -2.18 7.08
CA ILE A 78 -14.72 -2.94 5.88
C ILE A 78 -14.29 -1.93 4.81
N ILE A 79 -13.04 -1.99 4.39
CA ILE A 79 -12.42 -1.16 3.37
C ILE A 79 -12.12 -2.04 2.15
N ASP A 80 -12.48 -1.60 0.95
CA ASP A 80 -12.22 -2.37 -0.27
C ASP A 80 -10.75 -2.24 -0.70
N THR A 81 -10.23 -1.01 -0.67
CA THR A 81 -8.84 -0.72 -1.02
C THR A 81 -8.24 0.26 -0.01
N PHE A 82 -7.05 -0.08 0.49
CA PHE A 82 -6.25 0.81 1.32
C PHE A 82 -4.87 0.94 0.69
N ASP A 83 -4.48 2.16 0.35
CA ASP A 83 -3.14 2.48 -0.14
C ASP A 83 -2.52 3.54 0.77
N TYR A 84 -1.25 3.38 1.13
CA TYR A 84 -0.58 4.28 2.06
C TYR A 84 0.73 4.75 1.46
N ASP A 85 0.90 6.07 1.34
CA ASP A 85 2.04 6.73 0.71
C ASP A 85 2.54 7.90 1.59
N GLU A 86 3.63 8.56 1.21
CA GLU A 86 4.27 9.62 2.01
C GLU A 86 3.28 10.75 2.33
N ASN A 87 2.94 10.90 3.61
CA ASN A 87 2.00 11.89 4.16
C ASN A 87 0.57 11.84 3.57
N CYS A 88 0.19 10.76 2.90
CA CYS A 88 -1.16 10.55 2.40
C CYS A 88 -1.56 9.08 2.41
N PHE A 89 -2.86 8.82 2.44
CA PHE A 89 -3.38 7.47 2.27
C PHE A 89 -4.72 7.53 1.57
N GLU A 90 -5.07 6.46 0.88
CA GLU A 90 -6.33 6.31 0.16
C GLU A 90 -7.18 5.24 0.83
N VAL A 91 -8.45 5.58 1.07
CA VAL A 91 -9.46 4.61 1.50
C VAL A 91 -10.51 4.52 0.40
N ASN A 92 -10.64 3.34 -0.19
CA ASN A 92 -11.45 3.07 -1.37
C ASN A 92 -11.00 3.91 -2.58
N ARG A 93 -11.61 5.08 -2.78
CA ARG A 93 -11.28 6.05 -3.84
C ARG A 93 -11.12 7.46 -3.30
N THR A 94 -10.98 7.59 -1.98
CA THR A 94 -10.91 8.87 -1.29
C THR A 94 -9.51 9.03 -0.73
N VAL A 95 -8.79 10.01 -1.26
CA VAL A 95 -7.44 10.35 -0.85
C VAL A 95 -7.49 11.29 0.34
N TYR A 96 -6.85 10.90 1.43
CA TYR A 96 -6.57 11.72 2.60
C TYR A 96 -5.15 12.23 2.50
N LYS A 97 -4.99 13.53 2.22
CA LYS A 97 -3.70 14.18 2.08
C LYS A 97 -3.54 15.26 3.13
N ILE A 98 -2.37 15.31 3.76
CA ILE A 98 -1.99 16.38 4.68
C ILE A 98 -0.85 17.17 4.03
N GLY A 99 -0.91 18.50 4.10
CA GLY A 99 0.13 19.36 3.58
C GLY A 99 0.22 20.70 4.30
N ILE A 100 1.39 21.33 4.19
CA ILE A 100 1.69 22.60 4.84
C ILE A 100 1.34 23.76 3.91
N CYS A 101 0.39 24.59 4.33
CA CYS A 101 0.06 25.82 3.63
C CYS A 101 0.96 26.98 4.08
N LYS A 102 1.65 27.63 3.13
CA LYS A 102 2.43 28.84 3.41
C LYS A 102 1.51 30.06 3.50
N LYS A 103 1.34 30.61 4.70
CA LYS A 103 0.62 31.88 4.92
C LYS A 103 1.63 33.00 5.12
N TYR A 104 1.54 34.02 4.28
CA TYR A 104 2.36 35.23 4.39
C TYR A 104 1.60 36.23 5.28
N LEU A 105 2.27 36.74 6.31
CA LEU A 105 1.67 37.62 7.31
C LEU A 105 1.60 39.07 6.82
N ASN A 106 0.86 39.91 7.55
CA ASN A 106 0.80 41.37 7.35
C ASN A 106 0.31 41.82 5.96
N GLY A 107 -0.55 41.02 5.32
CA GLY A 107 -1.08 41.36 3.99
C GLY A 107 -0.04 41.28 2.87
N ALA A 108 1.13 40.69 3.13
CA ALA A 108 2.13 40.46 2.10
C ALA A 108 1.57 39.57 0.98
N GLU A 109 1.91 39.91 -0.26
CA GLU A 109 1.48 39.14 -1.41
C GLU A 109 2.04 37.72 -1.34
N ILE A 110 1.16 36.72 -1.47
CA ILE A 110 1.57 35.31 -1.52
C ILE A 110 2.24 35.07 -2.88
N PRO A 111 3.52 34.67 -2.92
CA PRO A 111 4.21 34.37 -4.16
C PRO A 111 3.43 33.35 -5.00
N PRO A 112 3.38 33.49 -6.34
CA PRO A 112 2.58 32.62 -7.21
C PRO A 112 2.83 31.12 -6.98
N LYS A 113 4.10 30.71 -6.77
CA LYS A 113 4.44 29.32 -6.43
C LYS A 113 3.74 28.86 -5.14
N ALA A 114 3.79 29.65 -4.08
CA ALA A 114 3.14 29.32 -2.81
C ALA A 114 1.61 29.30 -2.91
N ARG A 115 1.01 30.19 -3.71
CA ARG A 115 -0.43 30.17 -4.00
C ARG A 115 -0.84 28.88 -4.68
N ASN A 116 -0.09 28.44 -5.69
CA ASN A 116 -0.35 27.20 -6.43
C ASN A 116 -0.20 25.97 -5.53
N HIS A 117 0.85 25.91 -4.69
CA HIS A 117 1.00 24.82 -3.72
C HIS A 117 -0.17 24.78 -2.72
N ASN A 118 -0.54 25.92 -2.14
CA ASN A 118 -1.67 25.99 -1.20
C ASN A 118 -3.00 25.56 -1.85
N ALA A 119 -3.22 25.90 -3.13
CA ALA A 119 -4.40 25.46 -3.88
C ALA A 119 -4.40 23.94 -4.15
N GLN A 120 -3.23 23.31 -4.21
CA GLN A 120 -3.04 21.86 -4.41
C GLN A 120 -2.93 21.07 -3.08
N GLY A 121 -3.36 21.67 -1.96
CA GLY A 121 -3.35 21.04 -0.63
C GLY A 121 -2.08 21.27 0.20
N GLY A 122 -1.18 22.15 -0.25
CA GLY A 122 0.03 22.52 0.49
C GLY A 122 1.27 21.71 0.10
N LEU A 123 2.38 21.98 0.81
CA LEU A 123 3.67 21.28 0.66
C LEU A 123 3.63 19.92 1.37
N SER A 124 4.34 18.93 0.81
CA SER A 124 4.43 17.57 1.36
C SER A 124 5.54 17.39 2.41
N TYR A 125 6.21 18.47 2.81
CA TYR A 125 7.30 18.45 3.79
C TYR A 125 7.12 19.54 4.85
N ASP A 126 7.65 19.26 6.05
CA ASP A 126 7.67 20.20 7.16
C ASP A 126 8.58 21.41 6.84
N LEU A 127 8.27 22.55 7.45
CA LEU A 127 9.07 23.76 7.35
C LEU A 127 9.66 24.13 8.70
N ASP A 128 10.91 24.62 8.70
CA ASP A 128 11.55 25.16 9.89
C ASP A 128 11.06 26.59 10.19
N GLN A 129 11.56 27.17 11.28
CA GLN A 129 11.20 28.52 11.71
C GLN A 129 11.55 29.62 10.69
N TYR A 130 12.39 29.33 9.71
CA TYR A 130 12.83 30.25 8.66
C TYR A 130 12.11 30.00 7.33
N GLY A 131 11.29 28.95 7.24
CA GLY A 131 10.52 28.58 6.04
C GLY A 131 11.26 27.70 5.04
N PHE A 132 12.39 27.10 5.44
CA PHE A 132 13.12 26.07 4.69
C PHE A 132 12.62 24.67 5.04
N LYS A 133 12.97 23.67 4.22
CA LYS A 133 12.57 22.26 4.45
C LYS A 133 13.14 21.78 5.79
N ASP A 134 12.26 21.32 6.69
CA ASP A 134 12.63 20.67 7.94
C ASP A 134 12.62 19.14 7.77
N LEU A 135 13.79 18.52 7.93
CA LEU A 135 13.97 17.07 7.83
C LEU A 135 13.92 16.37 9.19
N SER A 136 13.85 17.11 10.30
CA SER A 136 14.00 16.56 11.64
C SER A 136 12.85 15.61 12.05
N GLY A 137 11.75 15.59 11.30
CA GLY A 137 10.65 14.62 11.47
C GLY A 137 10.80 13.32 10.68
N GLU A 138 11.59 13.27 9.61
CA GLU A 138 11.55 12.16 8.62
C GLU A 138 11.94 10.81 9.26
N ASN A 139 12.92 10.80 10.17
CA ASN A 139 13.40 9.58 10.83
C ASN A 139 12.84 9.32 12.24
N THR A 140 11.91 10.15 12.70
CA THR A 140 11.33 9.98 14.04
C THR A 140 10.28 8.87 14.01
N LEU A 141 10.56 7.73 14.64
CA LEU A 141 9.59 6.65 14.84
C LEU A 141 8.86 6.83 16.18
N THR A 142 7.57 6.54 16.19
CA THR A 142 6.72 6.60 17.38
C THR A 142 5.98 5.29 17.58
N PRO A 143 5.59 4.91 18.82
CA PRO A 143 4.93 3.63 19.08
C PRO A 143 3.72 3.39 18.18
N GLY A 144 3.65 2.20 17.56
CA GLY A 144 2.60 1.83 16.60
C GLY A 144 2.91 2.18 15.14
N ASP A 145 4.00 2.89 14.86
CA ASP A 145 4.49 3.06 13.48
C ASP A 145 5.02 1.71 12.95
N VAL A 146 4.82 1.46 11.65
CA VAL A 146 5.36 0.32 10.93
C VAL A 146 6.42 0.84 9.96
N ASP A 147 7.67 0.48 10.19
CA ASP A 147 8.80 0.89 9.34
C ASP A 147 9.04 -0.15 8.26
N LEU A 148 8.76 0.21 7.01
CA LEU A 148 8.97 -0.64 5.83
C LEU A 148 10.13 -0.17 4.95
N ARG A 149 10.90 0.83 5.41
CA ARG A 149 12.03 1.37 4.65
C ARG A 149 13.15 0.33 4.55
N LYS A 150 13.85 0.34 3.42
CA LYS A 150 15.02 -0.53 3.21
C LYS A 150 16.14 -0.22 4.21
N PRO A 151 16.74 -1.24 4.86
CA PRO A 151 17.94 -1.05 5.67
C PRO A 151 19.07 -0.49 4.80
N ASN A 152 19.75 0.56 5.28
CA ASN A 152 20.92 1.16 4.63
C ASN A 152 20.70 1.79 3.24
N ASP A 153 19.47 2.17 2.88
CA ASP A 153 19.30 3.00 1.69
C ASP A 153 19.97 4.36 1.92
N GLU A 154 21.15 4.54 1.31
CA GLU A 154 21.90 5.78 1.35
C GLU A 154 21.06 6.94 0.77
N ALA A 155 19.99 6.70 0.01
CA ALA A 155 19.07 7.76 -0.42
C ALA A 155 18.45 8.51 0.77
N TRP A 156 18.08 7.81 1.86
CA TRP A 156 17.60 8.45 3.10
C TRP A 156 18.72 9.17 3.85
N ARG A 157 19.96 8.65 3.80
CA ARG A 157 21.13 9.31 4.40
C ARG A 157 21.59 10.53 3.58
N THR A 158 21.46 10.50 2.26
CA THR A 158 21.95 11.55 1.35
C THR A 158 20.93 12.65 1.07
N ARG A 159 19.64 12.48 1.43
CA ARG A 159 18.76 13.64 1.66
C ARG A 159 19.36 14.61 2.69
N ASN A 160 20.25 14.12 3.57
CA ASN A 160 20.95 14.96 4.55
C ASN A 160 22.18 15.70 3.98
N MET A 161 22.57 15.49 2.71
CA MET A 161 23.62 16.26 2.04
C MET A 161 23.45 16.18 0.51
N ARG A 162 22.66 17.06 -0.12
CA ARG A 162 22.79 17.34 -1.56
C ARG A 162 22.26 18.73 -1.88
N GLU A 163 23.19 19.58 -2.30
CA GLU A 163 23.03 20.96 -2.72
C GLU A 163 22.14 21.07 -3.98
N ASP A 164 21.33 22.14 -4.00
CA ASP A 164 20.60 22.90 -5.05
C ASP A 164 20.39 22.39 -6.51
N ASN A 165 21.02 21.31 -6.99
CA ASN A 165 21.00 20.92 -8.41
C ASN A 165 19.92 19.90 -8.84
N GLN A 166 19.06 19.39 -7.94
CA GLN A 166 18.02 18.40 -8.31
C GLN A 166 16.62 19.00 -8.59
N ILE A 167 16.43 20.31 -8.48
CA ILE A 167 15.11 20.95 -8.59
C ILE A 167 14.46 20.72 -9.97
N ALA A 168 15.26 20.68 -11.05
CA ALA A 168 14.75 20.50 -12.41
C ALA A 168 14.21 19.08 -12.67
N GLU A 169 14.86 18.03 -12.15
CA GLU A 169 14.38 16.64 -12.28
C GLU A 169 13.10 16.40 -11.47
N TYR A 170 13.02 16.96 -10.26
CA TYR A 170 11.81 16.84 -9.44
C TYR A 170 10.61 17.61 -10.03
N GLU A 171 10.85 18.77 -10.67
CA GLU A 171 9.79 19.50 -11.37
C GLU A 171 9.24 18.70 -12.57
N GLN A 172 10.07 17.90 -13.23
CA GLN A 172 9.67 17.03 -14.34
C GLN A 172 8.90 15.78 -13.86
N ALA A 173 9.32 15.15 -12.76
CA ALA A 173 8.59 14.03 -12.14
C ALA A 173 7.23 14.46 -11.53
N LEU A 174 7.14 15.70 -11.01
CA LEU A 174 5.88 16.30 -10.55
C LEU A 174 4.91 16.62 -11.69
N ALA A 175 5.41 16.90 -12.90
CA ALA A 175 4.59 17.13 -14.08
C ALA A 175 3.92 15.83 -14.57
N ASP A 176 4.63 14.70 -14.56
CA ASP A 176 4.07 13.39 -14.92
C ASP A 176 3.03 12.91 -13.91
N THR A 177 3.29 13.12 -12.62
CA THR A 177 2.38 12.74 -11.53
C THR A 177 1.07 13.55 -11.56
N ARG A 178 1.14 14.82 -12.00
CA ARG A 178 -0.03 15.71 -12.16
C ARG A 178 -1.00 15.24 -13.25
N SER A 179 -0.58 14.41 -14.20
CA SER A 179 -1.47 13.91 -15.27
C SER A 179 -2.41 12.78 -14.81
N ARG A 180 -2.17 12.17 -13.64
CA ARG A 180 -2.92 10.99 -13.15
C ARG A 180 -4.03 11.30 -12.14
N LEU A 181 -4.14 12.54 -11.67
CA LEU A 181 -5.19 12.95 -10.73
C LEU A 181 -6.30 13.72 -11.46
N ARG A 182 -7.18 12.99 -12.14
CA ARG A 182 -8.52 13.48 -12.48
C ARG A 182 -9.54 12.70 -11.66
N THR A 183 -10.08 13.34 -10.63
CA THR A 183 -11.34 12.88 -10.04
C THR A 183 -12.51 13.39 -10.85
N ALA A 184 -13.46 12.50 -11.09
CA ALA A 184 -14.82 12.84 -11.45
C ALA A 184 -15.40 13.80 -10.39
N ASN A 185 -15.91 14.94 -10.87
CA ASN A 185 -16.86 15.88 -10.26
C ASN A 185 -17.02 15.81 -8.72
N GLY A 186 -16.19 16.58 -8.03
CA GLY A 186 -16.34 16.93 -6.62
C GLY A 186 -15.16 17.79 -6.18
N GLU A 187 -15.41 19.06 -5.85
CA GLU A 187 -14.36 19.97 -5.34
C GLU A 187 -13.70 19.39 -4.07
N PRO A 188 -12.36 19.45 -3.93
CA PRO A 188 -11.67 18.89 -2.77
C PRO A 188 -12.05 19.65 -1.50
N TYR A 189 -12.46 18.92 -0.46
CA TYR A 189 -12.66 19.51 0.86
C TYR A 189 -11.30 19.77 1.52
N ILE A 190 -10.99 21.04 1.81
CA ILE A 190 -9.75 21.45 2.48
C ILE A 190 -10.09 22.00 3.87
N GLU A 191 -9.68 21.28 4.91
CA GLU A 191 -9.68 21.78 6.29
C GLU A 191 -8.32 22.43 6.59
N ARG A 192 -8.34 23.66 7.12
CA ARG A 192 -7.13 24.40 7.49
C ARG A 192 -6.97 24.43 9.00
N LEU A 193 -5.83 23.96 9.48
CA LEU A 193 -5.47 23.92 10.89
C LEU A 193 -4.18 24.74 11.12
N GLU A 194 -3.98 25.20 12.35
CA GLU A 194 -2.72 25.83 12.74
C GLU A 194 -1.59 24.78 12.73
N TYR A 195 -0.45 25.15 12.12
CA TYR A 195 0.73 24.29 12.05
C TYR A 195 1.44 24.25 13.41
N THR A 196 1.01 23.29 14.23
CA THR A 196 1.51 23.08 15.61
C THR A 196 2.15 21.70 15.80
N LYS A 197 2.09 20.86 14.76
CA LYS A 197 2.54 19.47 14.73
C LYS A 197 3.20 19.22 13.39
N LYS A 198 4.23 18.37 13.39
CA LYS A 198 4.87 17.92 12.17
C LYS A 198 3.93 17.04 11.36
N LEU A 199 4.14 16.95 10.04
CA LEU A 199 3.29 16.19 9.13
C LEU A 199 3.12 14.74 9.57
N HIS A 200 4.20 14.06 9.95
CA HIS A 200 4.13 12.66 10.40
C HIS A 200 3.23 12.47 11.64
N GLU A 201 3.21 13.43 12.57
CA GLU A 201 2.33 13.41 13.74
C GLU A 201 0.87 13.66 13.35
N ALA A 202 0.63 14.55 12.39
CA ALA A 202 -0.71 14.84 11.88
C ALA A 202 -1.30 13.63 11.15
N VAL A 203 -0.50 12.93 10.34
CA VAL A 203 -0.92 11.69 9.67
C VAL A 203 -1.22 10.60 10.70
N LYS A 204 -0.35 10.42 11.71
CA LYS A 204 -0.58 9.48 12.81
C LYS A 204 -1.87 9.78 13.58
N TYR A 205 -2.13 11.06 13.84
CA TYR A 205 -3.37 11.48 14.48
C TYR A 205 -4.59 11.12 13.62
N LEU A 206 -4.51 11.37 12.31
CA LEU A 206 -5.60 11.09 11.38
C LEU A 206 -5.87 9.59 11.27
N THR A 207 -4.86 8.76 11.01
CA THR A 207 -5.01 7.30 10.98
C THR A 207 -5.53 6.76 12.32
N GLY A 208 -5.06 7.31 13.44
CA GLY A 208 -5.58 7.00 14.78
C GLY A 208 -7.06 7.32 14.93
N LYS A 209 -7.51 8.47 14.42
CA LYS A 209 -8.93 8.87 14.45
C LYS A 209 -9.79 7.94 13.59
N LEU A 210 -9.33 7.60 12.39
CA LEU A 210 -10.12 6.82 11.42
C LEU A 210 -10.13 5.31 11.75
N LEU A 211 -8.95 4.74 12.01
CA LEU A 211 -8.71 3.30 12.12
C LEU A 211 -8.57 2.81 13.57
N GLY A 212 -8.09 3.67 14.47
CA GLY A 212 -7.79 3.29 15.86
C GLY A 212 -9.02 3.05 16.73
N ASN A 213 -8.80 2.40 17.88
CA ASN A 213 -9.80 2.16 18.93
C ASN A 213 -11.08 1.44 18.45
N ARG A 214 -10.93 0.52 17.49
CA ARG A 214 -12.04 -0.31 16.99
C ARG A 214 -12.13 -1.63 17.74
N LEU A 215 -13.35 -2.06 18.02
CA LEU A 215 -13.62 -3.32 18.72
C LEU A 215 -13.20 -4.52 17.86
N HIS A 216 -13.43 -4.42 16.56
CA HIS A 216 -13.07 -5.41 15.56
C HIS A 216 -11.82 -4.99 14.77
N PRO A 217 -11.03 -5.95 14.26
CA PRO A 217 -10.00 -5.65 13.27
C PRO A 217 -10.57 -4.89 12.08
N VAL A 218 -9.76 -4.02 11.47
CA VAL A 218 -10.14 -3.34 10.22
C VAL A 218 -9.96 -4.34 9.08
N ALA A 219 -11.07 -4.69 8.42
CA ALA A 219 -11.05 -5.57 7.27
C ALA A 219 -10.70 -4.77 6.01
N ILE A 220 -9.71 -5.24 5.26
CA ILE A 220 -9.19 -4.60 4.05
C ILE A 220 -9.19 -5.63 2.90
N GLY A 221 -9.89 -5.33 1.82
CA GLY A 221 -9.97 -6.16 0.62
C GLY A 221 -8.63 -6.23 -0.12
N ARG A 222 -8.04 -5.07 -0.43
CA ARG A 222 -6.71 -4.95 -1.02
C ARG A 222 -5.89 -3.90 -0.28
N PHE A 223 -4.72 -4.30 0.22
CA PHE A 223 -3.78 -3.43 0.86
C PHE A 223 -2.50 -3.39 0.03
N ARG A 224 -2.11 -2.20 -0.44
CA ARG A 224 -0.81 -1.98 -1.05
C ARG A 224 0.12 -1.30 -0.06
N VAL A 225 1.33 -1.81 0.06
CA VAL A 225 2.37 -1.26 0.92
C VAL A 225 3.57 -0.84 0.08
N TYR A 226 4.08 0.35 0.35
CA TYR A 226 5.34 0.86 -0.20
C TYR A 226 6.42 0.89 0.89
N ASP A 227 7.67 1.10 0.47
CA ASP A 227 8.87 1.04 1.32
C ASP A 227 9.02 2.31 2.21
N GLU A 228 8.01 2.60 3.03
CA GLU A 228 7.85 3.85 3.80
C GLU A 228 7.49 3.60 5.28
N VAL A 229 7.46 4.65 6.10
CA VAL A 229 6.95 4.55 7.47
C VAL A 229 5.44 4.78 7.51
N MET A 230 4.69 3.72 7.79
CA MET A 230 3.25 3.81 7.99
C MET A 230 2.93 4.27 9.41
N ARG A 231 2.27 5.43 9.52
CA ARG A 231 1.97 6.08 10.79
C ARG A 231 0.67 5.54 11.35
N PHE A 232 0.68 4.33 11.91
CA PHE A 232 -0.50 3.71 12.50
C PHE A 232 -0.64 3.98 14.01
N PRO A 233 -1.87 3.87 14.55
CA PRO A 233 -2.09 3.90 15.99
C PRO A 233 -1.66 2.59 16.67
N VAL A 234 -1.26 2.71 17.93
CA VAL A 234 -0.98 1.55 18.79
C VAL A 234 -2.23 0.65 18.90
N GLY A 235 -2.02 -0.66 18.84
CA GLY A 235 -3.08 -1.66 18.99
C GLY A 235 -3.98 -1.82 17.75
N LEU A 236 -3.60 -1.24 16.60
CA LEU A 236 -4.28 -1.49 15.34
C LEU A 236 -4.21 -2.99 15.01
N ARG A 237 -5.35 -3.55 14.62
CA ARG A 237 -5.50 -4.93 14.18
C ARG A 237 -6.11 -4.93 12.80
N LEU A 238 -5.51 -5.69 11.89
CA LEU A 238 -5.87 -5.74 10.48
C LEU A 238 -6.30 -7.14 10.08
N ASP A 239 -7.26 -7.19 9.18
CA ASP A 239 -7.68 -8.39 8.47
C ASP A 239 -7.56 -8.10 6.98
N VAL A 240 -6.55 -8.67 6.33
CA VAL A 240 -6.17 -8.32 4.96
C VAL A 240 -6.40 -9.51 4.04
N GLN A 241 -7.25 -9.31 3.04
CA GLN A 241 -7.59 -10.34 2.07
C GLN A 241 -6.53 -10.47 0.97
N SER A 242 -6.08 -9.34 0.42
CA SER A 242 -5.03 -9.27 -0.59
C SER A 242 -3.99 -8.23 -0.21
N LEU A 243 -2.71 -8.61 -0.21
CA LEU A 243 -1.60 -7.73 0.15
C LEU A 243 -0.63 -7.63 -1.04
N SER A 244 -0.26 -6.41 -1.43
CA SER A 244 0.78 -6.17 -2.44
C SER A 244 2.00 -5.56 -1.78
N VAL A 245 3.14 -6.24 -1.89
CA VAL A 245 4.39 -5.89 -1.19
C VAL A 245 5.54 -5.70 -2.16
N SER A 246 6.37 -4.69 -1.93
CA SER A 246 7.63 -4.49 -2.64
C SER A 246 8.79 -5.24 -1.98
N ASN A 247 8.86 -5.30 -0.65
CA ASN A 247 9.88 -6.05 0.07
C ASN A 247 9.23 -6.97 1.12
N ILE A 248 9.05 -8.24 0.75
CA ILE A 248 8.34 -9.21 1.59
C ILE A 248 9.05 -9.49 2.92
N GLN A 249 10.39 -9.42 2.97
CA GLN A 249 11.16 -9.70 4.19
C GLN A 249 10.83 -8.68 5.29
N ILE A 250 10.94 -7.40 4.93
CA ILE A 250 10.66 -6.29 5.86
C ILE A 250 9.18 -6.29 6.24
N VAL A 251 8.29 -6.49 5.26
CA VAL A 251 6.85 -6.54 5.52
C VAL A 251 6.49 -7.69 6.46
N GLN A 252 7.13 -8.85 6.33
CA GLN A 252 6.91 -9.96 7.23
C GLN A 252 7.33 -9.63 8.67
N GLU A 253 8.44 -8.96 8.87
CA GLU A 253 8.92 -8.57 10.20
C GLU A 253 8.03 -7.48 10.83
N SER A 254 7.72 -6.43 10.07
CA SER A 254 7.09 -5.21 10.58
C SER A 254 5.56 -5.22 10.55
N LEU A 255 4.93 -5.84 9.55
CA LEU A 255 3.48 -5.79 9.34
C LEU A 255 2.74 -7.00 9.92
N THR A 256 3.36 -8.19 9.92
CA THR A 256 2.74 -9.43 10.45
C THR A 256 2.15 -9.26 11.86
N PRO A 257 2.78 -8.55 12.82
CA PRO A 257 2.21 -8.36 14.16
C PRO A 257 0.84 -7.64 14.18
N LEU A 258 0.50 -6.91 13.12
CA LEU A 258 -0.79 -6.22 12.99
C LEU A 258 -1.85 -7.12 12.35
N LEU A 259 -1.45 -8.17 11.63
CA LEU A 259 -2.35 -9.06 10.92
C LEU A 259 -2.98 -10.07 11.89
N THR A 260 -4.30 -10.18 11.84
CA THR A 260 -5.07 -11.11 12.70
C THR A 260 -5.27 -12.48 12.07
N ARG A 261 -4.96 -12.62 10.78
CA ARG A 261 -5.02 -13.87 10.01
C ARG A 261 -4.02 -13.85 8.87
N THR A 262 -3.74 -15.04 8.32
CA THR A 262 -2.94 -15.21 7.10
C THR A 262 -3.61 -14.52 5.91
N VAL A 263 -2.82 -13.84 5.09
CA VAL A 263 -3.31 -13.19 3.86
C VAL A 263 -3.68 -14.24 2.83
N LYS A 264 -4.87 -14.13 2.22
CA LYS A 264 -5.31 -15.09 1.19
C LYS A 264 -4.53 -14.92 -0.12
N THR A 265 -4.40 -13.69 -0.60
CA THR A 265 -3.72 -13.37 -1.86
C THR A 265 -2.51 -12.48 -1.61
N LEU A 266 -1.33 -12.93 -2.02
CA LEU A 266 -0.11 -12.17 -1.87
C LEU A 266 0.45 -11.80 -3.25
N ASN A 267 0.76 -10.52 -3.44
CA ASN A 267 1.40 -10.01 -4.64
C ASN A 267 2.80 -9.54 -4.25
N VAL A 268 3.83 -10.11 -4.86
CA VAL A 268 5.22 -9.91 -4.47
C VAL A 268 6.04 -9.62 -5.71
N GLU A 269 6.77 -8.52 -5.68
CA GLU A 269 7.93 -8.31 -6.54
C GLU A 269 9.10 -9.12 -5.97
N VAL A 270 9.53 -10.16 -6.67
CA VAL A 270 10.62 -11.04 -6.19
C VAL A 270 11.95 -10.35 -6.39
N LYS A 271 12.70 -10.18 -5.30
CA LYS A 271 14.01 -9.50 -5.28
C LYS A 271 15.15 -10.44 -4.93
N SER A 272 14.86 -11.60 -4.32
CA SER A 272 15.87 -12.59 -3.97
C SER A 272 15.30 -13.99 -3.87
N ALA A 273 16.16 -15.01 -3.91
CA ALA A 273 15.76 -16.38 -3.62
C ALA A 273 15.22 -16.55 -2.19
N GLY A 274 15.70 -15.73 -1.25
CA GLY A 274 15.25 -15.75 0.14
C GLY A 274 13.77 -15.38 0.32
N ASP A 275 13.17 -14.69 -0.65
CA ASP A 275 11.75 -14.30 -0.60
C ASP A 275 10.81 -15.50 -0.58
N PHE A 276 11.23 -16.62 -1.19
CA PHE A 276 10.50 -17.88 -1.19
C PHE A 276 10.54 -18.58 0.17
N GLU A 277 11.46 -18.20 1.05
CA GLU A 277 11.56 -18.75 2.40
C GLU A 277 10.60 -18.06 3.38
N CYS A 278 10.03 -16.90 3.02
CA CYS A 278 9.08 -16.18 3.86
C CYS A 278 7.83 -17.01 4.17
N ALA A 279 7.46 -17.07 5.45
CA ALA A 279 6.22 -17.69 5.91
C ALA A 279 4.98 -17.04 5.28
N MET A 280 4.99 -15.72 5.08
CA MET A 280 3.89 -15.02 4.39
C MET A 280 3.65 -15.55 2.97
N LEU A 281 4.73 -15.83 2.23
CA LEU A 281 4.65 -16.39 0.89
C LEU A 281 4.17 -17.85 0.95
N LYS A 282 4.79 -18.67 1.79
CA LYS A 282 4.46 -20.10 1.93
C LYS A 282 3.01 -20.35 2.37
N ASN A 283 2.46 -19.47 3.20
CA ASN A 283 1.15 -19.64 3.80
C ASN A 283 -0.01 -19.02 2.99
N ALA A 284 0.27 -18.20 1.98
CA ALA A 284 -0.77 -17.61 1.15
C ALA A 284 -1.48 -18.69 0.30
N GLU A 285 -2.77 -18.54 0.03
CA GLU A 285 -3.49 -19.47 -0.85
C GLU A 285 -3.17 -19.18 -2.33
N ILE A 286 -3.09 -17.89 -2.67
CA ILE A 286 -2.88 -17.39 -4.03
C ILE A 286 -1.65 -16.48 -4.05
N LEU A 287 -0.66 -16.83 -4.87
CA LEU A 287 0.52 -16.00 -5.12
C LEU A 287 0.44 -15.33 -6.48
N ASN A 288 0.84 -14.06 -6.52
CA ASN A 288 1.17 -13.32 -7.73
C ASN A 288 2.62 -12.86 -7.60
N LEU A 289 3.53 -13.54 -8.30
CA LEU A 289 4.96 -13.30 -8.25
C LEU A 289 5.39 -12.58 -9.53
N GLU A 290 6.07 -11.45 -9.39
CA GLU A 290 6.63 -10.69 -10.50
C GLU A 290 8.16 -10.78 -10.47
N ASP A 291 8.76 -11.26 -11.56
CA ASP A 291 10.23 -11.46 -11.65
C ASP A 291 11.01 -10.16 -11.96
N ALA A 292 10.32 -9.01 -12.07
CA ALA A 292 10.89 -7.70 -12.44
C ALA A 292 11.89 -7.71 -13.63
N GLY A 293 11.83 -8.73 -14.50
CA GLY A 293 12.76 -8.96 -15.61
C GLY A 293 14.18 -9.39 -15.21
N SER A 294 14.39 -9.75 -13.94
CA SER A 294 15.68 -10.09 -13.35
C SER A 294 16.14 -11.54 -13.59
N GLY A 295 15.22 -12.46 -13.88
CA GLY A 295 15.52 -13.89 -14.02
C GLY A 295 15.79 -14.59 -12.69
N PHE A 296 15.30 -14.05 -11.58
CA PHE A 296 15.47 -14.65 -10.26
C PHE A 296 14.56 -15.85 -10.06
N ILE A 297 13.34 -15.82 -10.59
CA ILE A 297 12.42 -16.94 -10.44
C ILE A 297 12.87 -18.08 -11.35
N ARG A 298 13.42 -19.14 -10.76
CA ARG A 298 13.89 -20.36 -11.47
C ARG A 298 13.05 -21.58 -11.09
N PRO A 299 13.02 -22.64 -11.91
CA PRO A 299 12.20 -23.82 -11.64
C PRO A 299 12.33 -24.36 -10.21
N PRO A 300 13.53 -24.54 -9.62
CA PRO A 300 13.66 -25.10 -8.27
C PRO A 300 12.88 -24.34 -7.19
N MET A 301 12.73 -23.03 -7.33
CA MET A 301 11.98 -22.18 -6.39
C MET A 301 10.47 -22.41 -6.52
N VAL A 302 10.00 -22.69 -7.74
CA VAL A 302 8.60 -22.98 -8.04
C VAL A 302 8.21 -24.42 -7.67
N LEU A 303 9.14 -25.38 -7.80
CA LEU A 303 8.91 -26.79 -7.44
C LEU A 303 8.48 -26.96 -5.97
N ASN A 304 9.05 -26.12 -5.09
CA ASN A 304 8.83 -26.14 -3.65
C ASN A 304 7.58 -25.37 -3.19
N LEU A 305 6.88 -24.69 -4.10
CA LEU A 305 5.64 -23.99 -3.74
C LEU A 305 4.56 -25.00 -3.34
N THR A 306 3.88 -24.71 -2.24
CA THR A 306 2.74 -25.48 -1.72
C THR A 306 1.42 -24.75 -1.91
N ASN A 307 1.46 -23.51 -2.40
CA ASN A 307 0.29 -22.66 -2.61
C ASN A 307 -0.67 -23.29 -3.62
N LEU A 308 -1.98 -23.08 -3.42
CA LEU A 308 -3.02 -23.61 -4.30
C LEU A 308 -2.95 -22.97 -5.68
N LYS A 309 -2.70 -21.66 -5.75
CA LYS A 309 -2.55 -20.94 -7.02
C LYS A 309 -1.30 -20.07 -7.02
N ALA A 310 -0.58 -20.07 -8.13
CA ALA A 310 0.55 -19.18 -8.33
C ALA A 310 0.49 -18.59 -9.75
N ASN A 311 0.50 -17.27 -9.86
CA ASN A 311 0.66 -16.55 -11.12
C ASN A 311 2.06 -15.94 -11.13
N ILE A 312 2.91 -16.39 -12.03
CA ILE A 312 4.32 -16.03 -12.11
C ILE A 312 4.51 -15.27 -13.42
N ILE A 313 4.85 -13.99 -13.31
CA ILE A 313 4.81 -13.05 -14.42
C ILE A 313 6.24 -12.64 -14.82
N ILE A 314 6.48 -12.55 -16.14
CA ILE A 314 7.78 -12.21 -16.75
C ILE A 314 8.82 -13.31 -16.50
N VAL A 315 8.51 -14.55 -16.85
CA VAL A 315 9.53 -15.61 -16.83
C VAL A 315 10.29 -15.66 -18.16
N ARG A 316 11.61 -15.85 -18.08
CA ARG A 316 12.50 -16.12 -19.21
C ARG A 316 12.97 -17.58 -19.19
N TRP A 317 12.01 -18.49 -19.14
CA TRP A 317 12.25 -19.93 -19.03
C TRP A 317 12.32 -20.58 -20.41
N THR A 318 13.22 -21.54 -20.55
CA THR A 318 13.32 -22.41 -21.72
C THR A 318 12.26 -23.51 -21.67
N ILE A 319 12.07 -24.25 -22.76
CA ILE A 319 11.22 -25.45 -22.77
C ILE A 319 11.66 -26.43 -21.66
N GLU A 320 12.96 -26.65 -21.49
CA GLU A 320 13.50 -27.59 -20.51
C GLU A 320 13.22 -27.18 -19.05
N ASP A 321 13.17 -25.87 -18.78
CA ASP A 321 12.75 -25.35 -17.48
C ASP A 321 11.28 -25.69 -17.19
N PHE A 322 10.39 -25.56 -18.17
CA PHE A 322 8.99 -25.98 -18.04
C PHE A 322 8.86 -27.49 -17.93
N MET A 323 9.60 -28.26 -18.72
CA MET A 323 9.63 -29.73 -18.66
C MET A 323 10.11 -30.22 -17.29
N THR A 324 11.01 -29.49 -16.63
CA THR A 324 11.41 -29.77 -15.24
C THR A 324 10.22 -29.67 -14.28
N VAL A 325 9.35 -28.66 -14.44
CA VAL A 325 8.14 -28.53 -13.63
C VAL A 325 7.13 -29.63 -13.96
N VAL A 326 6.94 -29.95 -15.25
CA VAL A 326 6.05 -31.04 -15.69
C VAL A 326 6.49 -32.37 -15.07
N ARG A 327 7.76 -32.76 -15.25
CA ARG A 327 8.33 -33.99 -14.65
C ARG A 327 8.13 -34.03 -13.14
N TRP A 328 8.40 -32.91 -12.46
CA TRP A 328 8.22 -32.83 -11.02
C TRP A 328 6.77 -33.14 -10.60
N TRP A 329 5.79 -32.56 -11.28
CA TRP A 329 4.37 -32.75 -10.94
C TRP A 329 3.83 -34.12 -11.37
N VAL A 330 4.27 -34.66 -12.51
CA VAL A 330 3.83 -35.97 -13.01
C VAL A 330 4.43 -37.10 -12.17
N GLU A 331 5.73 -37.00 -11.85
CA GLU A 331 6.54 -38.13 -11.41
C GLU A 331 7.03 -38.01 -9.96
N VAL A 332 7.11 -36.81 -9.38
CA VAL A 332 7.80 -36.63 -8.10
C VAL A 332 6.87 -36.20 -6.97
N VAL A 333 6.00 -35.23 -7.18
CA VAL A 333 5.14 -34.67 -6.11
C VAL A 333 3.66 -34.89 -6.39
N LYS A 334 2.92 -35.33 -5.36
CA LYS A 334 1.46 -35.34 -5.41
C LYS A 334 0.93 -33.95 -5.08
N LYS A 335 0.41 -33.24 -6.08
CA LYS A 335 -0.28 -31.95 -5.90
C LYS A 335 -1.75 -32.18 -5.56
N GLU A 336 -2.35 -31.22 -4.84
CA GLU A 336 -3.78 -31.22 -4.55
C GLU A 336 -4.58 -30.93 -5.83
N VAL A 337 -5.70 -31.63 -6.02
CA VAL A 337 -6.63 -31.34 -7.13
C VAL A 337 -7.13 -29.90 -7.02
N GLY A 338 -7.12 -29.17 -8.14
CA GLY A 338 -7.40 -27.74 -8.20
C GLY A 338 -6.18 -26.84 -8.05
N THR A 339 -4.99 -27.40 -7.77
CA THR A 339 -3.74 -26.64 -7.82
C THR A 339 -3.52 -26.10 -9.23
N SER A 340 -3.22 -24.81 -9.39
CA SER A 340 -3.03 -24.21 -10.71
C SER A 340 -1.95 -23.13 -10.75
N TYR A 341 -0.89 -23.39 -11.52
CA TYR A 341 0.22 -22.44 -11.72
C TYR A 341 0.17 -21.87 -13.13
N LYS A 342 0.26 -20.55 -13.22
CA LYS A 342 0.23 -19.80 -14.47
C LYS A 342 1.52 -19.02 -14.63
N PHE A 343 2.06 -19.04 -15.83
CA PHE A 343 3.31 -18.41 -16.21
C PHE A 343 3.07 -17.46 -17.38
N ILE A 344 3.61 -16.25 -17.30
CA ILE A 344 3.69 -15.34 -18.47
C ILE A 344 5.12 -15.38 -18.97
N ALA A 345 5.34 -16.19 -20.01
CA ALA A 345 6.64 -16.35 -20.66
C ALA A 345 6.85 -15.26 -21.71
N MET A 346 8.02 -14.60 -21.67
CA MET A 346 8.39 -13.55 -22.62
C MET A 346 9.61 -13.97 -23.45
N GLN A 347 9.64 -13.53 -24.72
CA GLN A 347 10.85 -13.44 -25.56
C GLN A 347 11.40 -14.74 -26.16
N ASP A 348 10.79 -15.90 -25.95
CA ASP A 348 11.24 -17.15 -26.59
C ASP A 348 10.20 -17.69 -27.57
N LYS A 349 10.47 -17.57 -28.88
CA LYS A 349 9.62 -18.12 -29.94
C LYS A 349 9.60 -19.64 -29.94
N SER A 350 10.61 -20.30 -29.37
CA SER A 350 10.64 -21.76 -29.29
C SER A 350 9.56 -22.32 -28.36
N ILE A 351 9.02 -21.49 -27.45
CA ILE A 351 8.03 -21.93 -26.47
C ILE A 351 6.75 -22.50 -27.10
N ILE A 352 6.47 -22.16 -28.37
CA ILE A 352 5.37 -22.74 -29.16
C ILE A 352 5.46 -24.28 -29.23
N HIS A 353 6.67 -24.83 -29.17
CA HIS A 353 6.93 -26.26 -29.24
C HIS A 353 6.80 -26.98 -27.89
N LEU A 354 6.51 -26.27 -26.79
CA LEU A 354 6.39 -26.88 -25.45
C LEU A 354 5.37 -28.03 -25.44
N ILE A 355 4.21 -27.84 -26.07
CA ILE A 355 3.15 -28.86 -26.15
C ILE A 355 3.64 -30.09 -26.93
N GLU A 356 4.40 -29.89 -28.02
CA GLU A 356 4.99 -30.99 -28.80
C GLU A 356 6.04 -31.75 -27.98
N SER A 357 6.95 -31.04 -27.29
CA SER A 357 7.94 -31.66 -26.41
C SER A 357 7.32 -32.46 -25.26
N ILE A 358 6.18 -32.01 -24.74
CA ILE A 358 5.41 -32.77 -23.74
C ILE A 358 4.87 -34.08 -24.33
N LYS A 359 4.29 -34.04 -25.53
CA LYS A 359 3.76 -35.24 -26.21
C LYS A 359 4.85 -36.26 -26.52
N GLU A 360 6.01 -35.79 -26.97
CA GLU A 360 7.16 -36.66 -27.27
C GLU A 360 7.67 -37.38 -26.01
N GLN A 361 7.62 -36.74 -24.85
CA GLN A 361 8.06 -37.35 -23.60
C GLN A 361 6.98 -38.23 -22.93
N TYR A 362 5.70 -37.90 -23.10
CA TYR A 362 4.59 -38.59 -22.45
C TYR A 362 3.58 -39.12 -23.49
N GLU A 363 3.78 -40.36 -23.96
CA GLU A 363 2.91 -41.01 -24.94
C GLU A 363 1.44 -41.13 -24.48
N GLU A 364 1.21 -41.22 -23.17
CA GLU A 364 -0.14 -41.29 -22.58
C GLU A 364 -0.85 -39.92 -22.50
N ALA A 365 -0.18 -38.82 -22.86
CA ALA A 365 -0.77 -37.50 -22.85
C ALA A 365 -1.88 -37.39 -23.90
N LYS A 366 -3.06 -36.89 -23.48
CA LYS A 366 -4.23 -36.73 -24.35
C LYS A 366 -4.41 -35.26 -24.73
N GLU A 367 -4.60 -34.99 -26.01
CA GLU A 367 -5.00 -33.67 -26.48
C GLU A 367 -6.41 -33.34 -26.01
N ILE A 368 -6.57 -32.16 -25.41
CA ILE A 368 -7.85 -31.65 -24.91
C ILE A 368 -8.22 -30.29 -25.56
N GLY A 369 -7.38 -29.77 -26.45
CA GLY A 369 -7.60 -28.52 -27.20
C GLY A 369 -6.40 -28.13 -28.06
N GLU A 370 -6.55 -27.06 -28.85
CA GLU A 370 -5.60 -26.62 -29.90
C GLU A 370 -4.16 -26.38 -29.41
N LEU A 371 -3.98 -26.03 -28.14
CA LEU A 371 -2.67 -25.95 -27.46
C LEU A 371 -2.82 -26.41 -26.01
N SER A 372 -3.45 -27.57 -25.80
CA SER A 372 -3.74 -28.09 -24.47
C SER A 372 -3.66 -29.60 -24.38
N LEU A 373 -3.02 -30.10 -23.32
CA LEU A 373 -2.78 -31.52 -23.07
C LEU A 373 -3.12 -31.88 -21.63
N ALA A 374 -3.66 -33.09 -21.46
CA ALA A 374 -3.84 -33.75 -20.18
C ALA A 374 -2.82 -34.89 -20.03
N ILE A 375 -1.99 -34.84 -19.00
CA ILE A 375 -0.96 -35.85 -18.71
C ILE A 375 -1.37 -36.61 -17.46
N PRO A 376 -1.61 -37.94 -17.53
CA PRO A 376 -1.85 -38.75 -16.33
C PRO A 376 -0.66 -38.70 -15.38
N THR A 377 -0.91 -38.53 -14.09
CA THR A 377 0.12 -38.60 -13.04
C THR A 377 0.14 -39.99 -12.42
N LYS A 378 1.25 -40.36 -11.76
CA LYS A 378 1.34 -41.61 -11.00
C LYS A 378 0.42 -41.68 -9.77
N TYR A 379 -0.35 -40.63 -9.50
CA TYR A 379 -1.13 -40.44 -8.28
C TYR A 379 -2.65 -40.53 -8.47
N GLY A 380 -3.13 -40.89 -9.67
CA GLY A 380 -4.57 -40.97 -9.98
C GLY A 380 -5.24 -39.60 -10.18
N SER A 381 -4.46 -38.65 -10.69
CA SER A 381 -4.89 -37.31 -11.13
C SER A 381 -4.20 -37.00 -12.46
N SER A 382 -4.67 -35.96 -13.16
CA SER A 382 -4.05 -35.51 -14.41
C SER A 382 -3.55 -34.07 -14.29
N ILE A 383 -2.50 -33.75 -15.05
CA ILE A 383 -2.01 -32.38 -15.19
C ILE A 383 -2.41 -31.87 -16.56
N ASN A 384 -3.21 -30.81 -16.53
CA ASN A 384 -3.62 -30.09 -17.71
C ASN A 384 -2.67 -28.93 -17.96
N VAL A 385 -1.91 -29.02 -19.05
CA VAL A 385 -1.02 -27.97 -19.55
C VAL A 385 -1.68 -27.30 -20.74
N SER A 386 -1.94 -26.01 -20.63
CA SER A 386 -2.54 -25.20 -21.71
C SER A 386 -1.68 -23.98 -22.02
N MET A 387 -1.61 -23.60 -23.28
CA MET A 387 -0.89 -22.42 -23.74
C MET A 387 -1.80 -21.52 -24.60
N SER A 388 -1.68 -20.21 -24.44
CA SER A 388 -2.36 -19.22 -25.29
C SER A 388 -1.46 -18.02 -25.53
N GLU A 389 -1.48 -17.49 -26.76
CA GLU A 389 -0.81 -16.23 -27.08
C GLU A 389 -1.46 -15.06 -26.32
N LEU A 390 -0.64 -14.07 -25.94
CA LEU A 390 -1.07 -12.92 -25.16
C LEU A 390 -0.95 -11.67 -26.04
N GLU A 391 -2.07 -11.22 -26.60
CA GLU A 391 -2.13 -9.98 -27.37
C GLU A 391 -1.81 -8.80 -26.44
N SER A 392 -0.60 -8.23 -26.57
CA SER A 392 -0.20 -7.04 -25.82
C SER A 392 0.24 -5.92 -26.76
N SER A 393 -0.12 -4.69 -26.44
CA SER A 393 0.29 -3.51 -27.21
C SER A 393 1.80 -3.21 -27.13
N PHE A 394 2.53 -3.88 -26.22
CA PHE A 394 3.94 -3.58 -25.92
C PHE A 394 4.92 -4.69 -26.34
N ASN A 395 4.47 -5.95 -26.45
CA ASN A 395 5.30 -7.09 -26.82
C ASN A 395 4.54 -8.05 -27.74
N LYS A 396 5.13 -8.37 -28.90
CA LYS A 396 4.55 -9.21 -29.94
C LYS A 396 4.80 -10.72 -29.79
N ASP A 397 5.38 -11.19 -28.68
CA ASP A 397 5.74 -12.60 -28.48
C ASP A 397 5.66 -12.99 -26.98
N ALA A 398 4.46 -12.98 -26.40
CA ALA A 398 4.24 -13.40 -25.01
C ALA A 398 3.21 -14.53 -24.94
N TYR A 399 3.50 -15.56 -24.14
CA TYR A 399 2.63 -16.72 -23.98
C TYR A 399 2.18 -16.87 -22.54
N ASN A 400 0.89 -17.14 -22.37
CA ASN A 400 0.30 -17.58 -21.12
C ASN A 400 0.33 -19.11 -21.08
N ILE A 401 1.12 -19.67 -20.19
CA ILE A 401 1.23 -21.11 -19.96
C ILE A 401 0.58 -21.42 -18.62
N LYS A 402 -0.35 -22.35 -18.57
CA LYS A 402 -1.09 -22.69 -17.36
C LYS A 402 -1.08 -24.19 -17.13
N PHE A 403 -0.66 -24.57 -15.94
CA PHE A 403 -0.66 -25.94 -15.43
C PHE A 403 -1.80 -26.04 -14.41
N THR A 404 -2.62 -27.08 -14.49
CA THR A 404 -3.73 -27.33 -13.56
C THR A 404 -3.78 -28.80 -13.21
N VAL A 405 -3.99 -29.12 -11.94
CA VAL A 405 -4.20 -30.51 -11.50
C VAL A 405 -5.68 -30.79 -11.46
N ASP A 406 -6.12 -31.72 -12.28
CA ASP A 406 -7.52 -32.12 -12.39
C ASP A 406 -7.69 -33.56 -11.90
N PRO A 407 -8.88 -33.94 -11.42
CA PRO A 407 -9.17 -35.35 -11.15
C PRO A 407 -9.04 -36.14 -12.46
N ASP A 408 -8.69 -37.42 -12.38
CA ASP A 408 -8.66 -38.25 -13.58
C ASP A 408 -10.03 -38.24 -14.28
N LEU A 409 -9.99 -38.13 -15.61
CA LEU A 409 -11.17 -38.31 -16.43
C LEU A 409 -11.72 -39.71 -16.15
N PRO A 410 -13.03 -39.87 -15.83
CA PRO A 410 -13.61 -41.20 -15.70
C PRO A 410 -13.36 -41.97 -16.99
N VAL A 411 -12.77 -43.15 -16.84
CA VAL A 411 -12.37 -44.09 -17.89
C VAL A 411 -13.56 -44.48 -18.76
#